data_AF-A0A5J9VG36-F1
#
_entry.id   AF-A0A5J9VG36-F1
#
_cell.length_a   1.000
_cell.length_b   1.000
_cell.length_c   1.000
_cell.angle_alpha   90.00
_cell.angle_beta   90.00
_cell.angle_gamma   90.00
#
_symmetry.space_group_name_H-M   'P 1'
#
loop_
_entity.id
_entity.type
_entity.pdbx_description
1 polymer ?
#
loop_
_entity_poly.entity_id
_entity_poly.type
_entity_poly.pdbx_seq_one_letter_code
_entity_poly.pdbx_strand_id
1 'polypeptide(L)'
;MTVPRQSKRWRRQEPWVAPSDGADHITGLPLELRARIASFLPFRQVGQLSSLSRPWRRIHDHTPVVRLELHNFLFLTDEFPGLLFLDQSLAAALRRRSRCRGEEEEGKGTKKVDTLRIFYSGFTDQRARRHADRIIELADARALRVELPNGGDASCAVAWALRLPPSARELAVLAFHHLSPAVAGPGAAALRDLRLVNVVIRGAWPCLPSLEALTLDNLVVEAPLFPPGTFPRLEDLCVSVSEIRLPEPDRVDIRMPHLERLELDHVGPLGDVTVVAPALEVLIVNCNVGCESDYRSFTLRAPRLRGLAWHNQFAERMDMDVGSPGGVAEGVIELTWNGAFLRRSSKEYRVLMMRMLEGLLPELPLEQLADAVRPYIALDKYMVDGTDEDELLPEEKLTCDLDALMSSLQI
;
A
#
# COMPACT_ATOMS: atom_id res chain seq x y z
N MET A 1 -9.43 -52.21 36.81
CA MET A 1 -8.66 -51.71 35.64
C MET A 1 -8.98 -50.25 35.48
N THR A 2 -8.05 -49.39 35.89
CA THR A 2 -8.24 -47.93 35.90
C THR A 2 -6.91 -47.34 35.45
N VAL A 3 -6.88 -46.80 34.23
CA VAL A 3 -5.67 -46.24 33.61
C VAL A 3 -5.48 -44.81 34.13
N PRO A 4 -4.31 -44.45 34.69
CA PRO A 4 -4.10 -43.10 35.21
C PRO A 4 -3.74 -42.13 34.07
N ARG A 5 -4.50 -41.03 33.99
CA ARG A 5 -4.24 -39.85 33.15
C ARG A 5 -2.91 -39.21 33.55
N GLN A 6 -1.91 -39.24 32.67
CA GLN A 6 -0.74 -38.38 32.76
C GLN A 6 -1.09 -36.98 32.25
N SER A 7 -1.23 -36.02 33.17
CA SER A 7 -1.26 -34.60 32.82
C SER A 7 0.17 -34.13 32.51
N LYS A 8 0.46 -33.86 31.24
CA LYS A 8 1.68 -33.18 30.83
C LYS A 8 1.62 -31.74 31.37
N ARG A 9 2.31 -31.51 32.49
CA ARG A 9 2.63 -30.16 32.98
C ARG A 9 3.55 -29.49 31.95
N TRP A 10 3.00 -28.58 31.16
CA TRP A 10 3.79 -27.59 30.46
C TRP A 10 4.58 -26.80 31.51
N ARG A 11 5.89 -27.01 31.60
CA ARG A 11 6.75 -26.05 32.29
C ARG A 11 6.62 -24.75 31.52
N ARG A 12 5.97 -23.75 32.10
CA ARG A 12 6.12 -22.36 31.64
C ARG A 12 7.63 -22.13 31.55
N GLN A 13 8.15 -21.86 30.35
CA GLN A 13 9.46 -21.25 30.25
C GLN A 13 9.39 -20.01 31.14
N GLU A 14 10.24 -19.96 32.17
CA GLU A 14 10.41 -18.76 32.96
C GLU A 14 10.75 -17.64 31.97
N PRO A 15 10.02 -16.50 32.03
CA PRO A 15 10.35 -15.37 31.19
C PRO A 15 11.82 -15.05 31.43
N TRP A 16 12.57 -14.91 30.34
CA TRP A 16 13.97 -14.53 30.41
C TRP A 16 14.05 -13.16 31.07
N VAL A 17 14.33 -13.12 32.38
CA VAL A 17 14.52 -11.88 33.13
C VAL A 17 15.97 -11.47 32.86
N ALA A 18 16.14 -10.36 32.13
CA ALA A 18 17.46 -9.78 31.92
C ALA A 18 18.15 -9.57 33.28
N PRO A 19 19.46 -9.81 33.41
CA PRO A 19 20.19 -9.55 34.65
C PRO A 19 19.98 -8.09 35.08
N SER A 20 19.26 -7.88 36.19
CA SER A 20 19.05 -6.56 36.78
C SER A 20 20.28 -6.18 37.59
N ASP A 21 21.35 -5.75 36.92
CA ASP A 21 22.47 -5.03 37.54
C ASP A 21 22.13 -3.55 37.82
N GLY A 22 20.90 -3.11 37.50
CA GLY A 22 20.43 -1.74 37.71
C GLY A 22 21.14 -0.71 36.81
N ALA A 23 21.99 -1.16 35.89
CA ALA A 23 22.72 -0.30 34.98
C ALA A 23 21.82 0.12 33.81
N ASP A 24 21.85 1.42 33.48
CA ASP A 24 21.13 1.96 32.33
C ASP A 24 21.88 1.61 31.02
N HIS A 25 21.65 0.38 30.54
CA HIS A 25 22.25 -0.14 29.32
C HIS A 25 21.82 0.63 28.06
N ILE A 26 20.68 1.33 28.11
CA ILE A 26 20.16 2.09 26.96
C ILE A 26 20.96 3.38 26.79
N THR A 27 21.31 4.09 27.88
CA THR A 27 22.16 5.28 27.81
C THR A 27 23.61 4.98 27.40
N GLY A 28 24.08 3.75 27.64
CA GLY A 28 25.39 3.27 27.21
C GLY A 28 25.53 3.02 25.71
N LEU A 29 24.42 3.01 24.95
CA LEU A 29 24.44 2.78 23.51
C LEU A 29 25.08 3.95 22.73
N PRO A 30 25.68 3.69 21.55
CA PRO A 30 26.06 4.73 20.58
C PRO A 30 24.93 5.71 20.28
N LEU A 31 25.30 6.96 19.97
CA LEU A 31 24.33 8.04 19.73
C LEU A 31 23.34 7.71 18.60
N GLU A 32 23.83 7.06 17.55
CA GLU A 32 23.05 6.67 16.38
C GLU A 32 21.97 5.66 16.74
N LEU A 33 22.29 4.68 17.59
CA LEU A 33 21.33 3.68 18.07
C LEU A 33 20.30 4.30 19.01
N ARG A 34 20.73 5.20 19.90
CA ARG A 34 19.81 5.94 20.77
C ARG A 34 18.88 6.85 19.97
N ALA A 35 19.37 7.48 18.92
CA ALA A 35 18.57 8.32 18.02
C ALA A 35 17.56 7.48 17.23
N ARG A 36 17.96 6.28 16.80
CA ARG A 36 17.05 5.32 16.15
C ARG A 36 15.96 4.81 17.10
N ILE A 37 16.31 4.50 18.34
CA ILE A 37 15.32 4.13 19.37
C ILE A 37 14.37 5.30 19.64
N ALA A 38 14.90 6.50 19.84
CA ALA A 38 14.08 7.70 20.06
C ALA A 38 13.17 8.03 18.87
N SER A 39 13.53 7.63 17.64
CA SER A 39 12.75 7.86 16.42
C SER A 39 11.38 7.15 16.40
N PHE A 40 11.18 6.15 17.26
CA PHE A 40 9.88 5.48 17.43
C PHE A 40 8.90 6.29 18.30
N LEU A 41 9.38 7.28 19.05
CA LEU A 41 8.57 8.09 19.96
C LEU A 41 8.00 9.32 19.24
N PRO A 42 6.80 9.79 19.61
CA PRO A 42 6.33 11.12 19.24
C PRO A 42 7.35 12.19 19.62
N PHE A 43 7.53 13.21 18.78
CA PHE A 43 8.56 14.24 18.94
C PHE A 43 8.51 14.92 20.31
N ARG A 44 7.31 15.11 20.88
CA ARG A 44 7.14 15.63 22.24
C ARG A 44 7.86 14.77 23.28
N GLN A 45 7.73 13.46 23.19
CA GLN A 45 8.39 12.51 24.09
C GLN A 45 9.91 12.50 23.85
N VAL A 46 10.37 12.69 22.61
CA VAL A 46 11.80 12.87 22.31
C VAL A 46 12.35 14.15 22.96
N GLY A 47 11.57 15.23 22.94
CA GLY A 47 11.88 16.47 23.65
C GLY A 47 11.95 16.27 25.16
N GLN A 48 11.00 15.55 25.75
CA GLN A 48 11.02 15.19 27.17
C GLN A 48 12.23 14.32 27.52
N LEU A 49 12.50 13.27 26.74
CA LEU A 49 13.68 12.41 26.86
C LEU A 49 14.98 13.23 26.81
N SER A 50 15.04 14.24 25.94
CA SER A 50 16.18 15.16 25.84
C SER A 50 16.46 15.96 27.11
N SER A 51 15.49 16.05 28.03
CA SER A 51 15.61 16.78 29.29
C SER A 51 15.97 15.89 30.49
N LEU A 52 15.85 14.56 30.37
CA LEU A 52 16.00 13.63 31.49
C LEU A 52 17.45 13.46 31.96
N SER A 53 18.41 13.34 31.03
CA SER A 53 19.81 13.12 31.41
C SER A 53 20.82 13.59 30.35
N ARG A 54 22.09 13.71 30.74
CA ARG A 54 23.18 14.16 29.84
C ARG A 54 23.31 13.29 28.58
N PRO A 55 23.25 11.95 28.64
CA PRO A 55 23.28 11.11 27.45
C PRO A 55 22.19 11.49 26.44
N TRP A 56 20.95 11.70 26.88
CA TRP A 56 19.83 11.99 25.97
C TRP A 56 19.76 13.45 25.50
N ARG A 57 20.59 14.33 26.06
CA ARG A 57 20.58 15.75 25.72
C ARG A 57 20.70 15.95 24.21
N ARG A 58 19.77 16.73 23.64
CA ARG A 58 19.69 17.01 22.20
C ARG A 58 19.50 15.79 21.30
N ILE A 59 19.00 14.65 21.82
CA ILE A 59 18.73 13.49 20.97
C ILE A 59 17.77 13.81 19.81
N HIS A 60 16.86 14.77 20.01
CA HIS A 60 15.98 15.31 18.96
C HIS A 60 16.70 16.00 17.80
N ASP A 61 17.97 16.41 17.94
CA ASP A 61 18.77 16.96 16.85
C ASP A 61 19.34 15.82 15.97
N HIS A 62 19.36 14.57 16.47
CA HIS A 62 19.91 13.39 15.80
C HIS A 62 18.86 12.38 15.32
N THR A 63 17.58 12.52 15.65
CA THR A 63 16.53 11.60 15.18
C THR A 63 16.28 11.76 13.68
N PRO A 64 16.40 10.68 12.86
CA PRO A 64 16.16 10.74 11.42
C PRO A 64 14.66 10.77 11.07
N VAL A 65 13.81 10.29 11.99
CA VAL A 65 12.35 10.32 11.85
C VAL A 65 11.76 11.31 12.86
N VAL A 66 10.87 12.16 12.38
CA VAL A 66 10.12 13.11 13.21
C VAL A 66 8.64 12.75 13.12
N ARG A 67 8.06 12.27 14.23
CA ARG A 67 6.63 11.96 14.36
C ARG A 67 5.91 13.06 15.12
N LEU A 68 4.95 13.73 14.50
CA LEU A 68 4.27 14.89 15.05
C LEU A 68 2.75 14.71 15.06
N GLU A 69 2.16 14.80 16.24
CA GLU A 69 0.72 14.81 16.44
C GLU A 69 0.28 16.24 16.73
N LEU A 70 -0.05 17.01 15.69
CA LEU A 70 -0.29 18.46 15.80
C LEU A 70 -1.47 18.81 16.71
N HIS A 71 -2.48 17.95 16.81
CA HIS A 71 -3.59 18.15 17.74
C HIS A 71 -3.09 18.28 19.20
N ASN A 72 -2.08 17.49 19.59
CA ASN A 72 -1.48 17.57 20.92
C ASN A 72 -0.73 18.89 21.14
N PHE A 73 -0.25 19.53 20.08
CA PHE A 73 0.44 20.82 20.18
C PHE A 73 -0.55 22.00 20.17
N LEU A 74 -1.60 21.93 19.35
CA LEU A 74 -2.57 23.01 19.20
C LEU A 74 -3.53 23.10 20.39
N PHE A 75 -4.04 21.97 20.88
CA PHE A 75 -4.91 21.90 22.06
C PHE A 75 -4.23 22.53 23.29
N LEU A 76 -2.95 22.19 23.49
CA LEU A 76 -2.17 22.73 24.60
C LEU A 76 -1.87 24.23 24.45
N THR A 77 -1.74 24.76 23.23
CA THR A 77 -1.57 26.21 23.03
C THR A 77 -2.83 27.02 23.30
N ASP A 78 -4.01 26.42 23.16
CA ASP A 78 -5.28 27.10 23.40
C ASP A 78 -5.68 27.08 24.88
N GLU A 79 -5.44 25.98 25.60
CA GLU A 79 -5.65 25.92 27.06
C GLU A 79 -4.55 26.63 27.86
N PHE A 80 -3.32 26.62 27.34
CA PHE A 80 -2.16 27.25 27.99
C PHE A 80 -1.37 28.07 26.97
N PRO A 81 -1.69 29.37 26.80
CA PRO A 81 -1.00 30.26 25.86
C PRO A 81 0.52 30.36 26.08
N GLY A 82 1.00 29.98 27.27
CA GLY A 82 2.41 29.86 27.62
C GLY A 82 3.13 28.62 27.07
N LEU A 83 2.49 27.72 26.31
CA LEU A 83 3.11 26.54 25.70
C LEU A 83 3.54 26.72 24.23
N LEU A 84 3.48 27.95 23.69
CA LEU A 84 4.06 28.35 22.40
C LEU A 84 5.55 27.97 22.25
N PHE A 85 6.23 27.64 23.36
CA PHE A 85 7.62 27.20 23.38
C PHE A 85 7.88 25.90 22.62
N LEU A 86 6.92 24.99 22.48
CA LEU A 86 7.15 23.70 21.80
C LEU A 86 7.21 23.86 20.27
N ASP A 87 6.36 24.71 19.68
CA ASP A 87 6.42 25.06 18.25
C ASP A 87 7.70 25.85 17.93
N GLN A 88 8.07 26.82 18.78
CA GLN A 88 9.34 27.54 18.63
C GLN A 88 10.56 26.62 18.81
N SER A 89 10.51 25.63 19.71
CA SER A 89 11.61 24.69 19.94
C SER A 89 11.75 23.67 18.81
N LEU A 90 10.64 23.15 18.27
CA LEU A 90 10.62 22.30 17.09
C LEU A 90 11.10 23.07 15.86
N ALA A 91 10.54 24.25 15.61
CA ALA A 91 10.98 25.11 14.51
C ALA A 91 12.44 25.53 14.67
N ALA A 92 12.92 25.81 15.88
CA ALA A 92 14.33 26.10 16.15
C ALA A 92 15.20 24.86 15.93
N ALA A 93 14.77 23.66 16.35
CA ALA A 93 15.50 22.42 16.10
C ALA A 93 15.61 22.12 14.60
N LEU A 94 14.49 22.23 13.85
CA LEU A 94 14.46 22.07 12.40
C LEU A 94 15.30 23.15 11.69
N ARG A 95 15.25 24.41 12.14
CA ARG A 95 16.09 25.49 11.61
C ARG A 95 17.58 25.31 11.92
N ARG A 96 17.93 24.77 13.10
CA ARG A 96 19.33 24.45 13.43
C ARG A 96 19.84 23.35 12.50
N ARG A 97 19.03 22.31 12.26
CA ARG A 97 19.32 21.24 11.31
C ARG A 97 19.48 21.77 9.88
N SER A 98 18.57 22.65 9.44
CA SER A 98 18.64 23.23 8.09
C SER A 98 19.78 24.23 7.90
N ARG A 99 20.29 24.86 8.97
CA ARG A 99 21.48 25.75 8.91
C ARG A 99 22.80 24.99 8.90
N CYS A 100 22.90 23.87 9.62
CA CYS A 100 24.07 22.98 9.54
C CYS A 100 24.24 22.33 8.14
N ARG A 101 23.27 22.50 7.24
CA ARG A 101 23.31 22.15 5.82
C ARG A 101 24.44 22.84 5.04
N GLY A 102 24.85 24.04 5.44
CA GLY A 102 25.83 24.84 4.70
C GLY A 102 27.30 24.55 5.05
N GLU A 103 27.57 23.78 6.11
CA GLU A 103 28.91 23.66 6.69
C GLU A 103 29.50 22.24 6.63
N GLU A 104 28.73 21.22 6.23
CA GLU A 104 29.20 19.82 6.19
C GLU A 104 29.20 19.25 4.76
N GLU A 105 30.21 19.65 3.98
CA GLU A 105 30.64 18.94 2.76
C GLU A 105 31.61 17.78 3.05
N GLU A 106 31.98 17.51 4.31
CA GLU A 106 32.88 16.42 4.68
C GLU A 106 32.29 15.46 5.72
N GLY A 107 31.68 14.38 5.24
CA GLY A 107 31.97 13.03 5.75
C GLY A 107 31.42 12.57 7.11
N LYS A 108 30.55 13.28 7.83
CA LYS A 108 30.04 12.75 9.12
C LYS A 108 28.58 13.07 9.46
N GLY A 109 27.69 12.14 9.10
CA GLY A 109 26.37 11.96 9.72
C GLY A 109 25.29 12.95 9.27
N THR A 110 24.30 12.46 8.52
CA THR A 110 23.19 13.24 7.97
C THR A 110 22.35 13.91 9.08
N LYS A 111 22.59 15.20 9.35
CA LYS A 111 21.73 16.06 10.19
C LYS A 111 20.38 16.41 9.54
N LYS A 112 19.89 15.58 8.61
CA LYS A 112 18.65 15.83 7.87
C LYS A 112 17.53 14.99 8.46
N VAL A 113 16.32 15.57 8.52
CA VAL A 113 15.12 14.76 8.74
C VAL A 113 14.93 13.93 7.47
N ASP A 114 15.09 12.62 7.59
CA ASP A 114 14.90 11.72 6.47
C ASP A 114 13.40 11.47 6.25
N THR A 115 12.68 11.18 7.34
CA THR A 115 11.24 10.93 7.33
C THR A 115 10.49 11.89 8.26
N LEU A 116 9.45 12.52 7.74
CA LEU A 116 8.51 13.33 8.51
C LEU A 116 7.14 12.65 8.51
N ARG A 117 6.59 12.37 9.70
CA ARG A 117 5.22 11.84 9.88
C ARG A 117 4.40 12.87 10.62
N ILE A 118 3.35 13.38 10.01
CA ILE A 118 2.49 14.41 10.61
C ILE A 118 1.05 13.90 10.66
N PHE A 119 0.45 14.05 11.84
CA PHE A 119 -0.92 13.71 12.15
C PHE A 119 -1.63 14.99 12.59
N TYR A 120 -2.72 15.36 11.94
CA TYR A 120 -3.53 16.49 12.41
C TYR A 120 -5.02 16.30 12.16
N SER A 121 -5.80 16.55 13.21
CA SER A 121 -7.26 16.58 13.17
C SER A 121 -7.75 17.96 12.76
N GLY A 122 -8.80 18.02 11.94
CA GLY A 122 -9.46 19.28 11.61
C GLY A 122 -8.91 19.86 10.32
N PHE A 123 -9.43 19.35 9.21
CA PHE A 123 -9.22 20.00 7.93
C PHE A 123 -9.83 21.42 7.94
N THR A 124 -10.92 21.66 8.66
CA THR A 124 -11.46 23.01 8.87
C THR A 124 -10.55 23.92 9.68
N ASP A 125 -9.58 23.39 10.43
CA ASP A 125 -8.62 24.20 11.18
C ASP A 125 -7.50 24.70 10.28
N GLN A 126 -7.71 25.90 9.75
CA GLN A 126 -6.73 26.60 8.92
C GLN A 126 -5.40 26.86 9.68
N ARG A 127 -5.42 26.93 11.02
CA ARG A 127 -4.21 27.11 11.84
C ARG A 127 -3.38 25.84 11.84
N ALA A 128 -4.00 24.67 12.01
CA ALA A 128 -3.32 23.38 11.96
C ALA A 128 -2.61 23.18 10.62
N ARG A 129 -3.30 23.46 9.50
CA ARG A 129 -2.70 23.36 8.17
C ARG A 129 -1.50 24.29 7.98
N ARG A 130 -1.62 25.56 8.37
CA ARG A 130 -0.51 26.52 8.27
C ARG A 130 0.72 26.08 9.09
N HIS A 131 0.52 25.43 10.24
CA HIS A 131 1.65 24.88 11.01
C HIS A 131 2.22 23.64 10.33
N ALA A 132 1.38 22.74 9.82
CA ALA A 132 1.82 21.58 9.05
C ALA A 132 2.69 22.01 7.85
N ASP A 133 2.21 22.95 7.03
CA ASP A 133 2.94 23.46 5.86
C ASP A 133 4.32 24.03 6.25
N ARG A 134 4.38 24.84 7.32
CA ARG A 134 5.65 25.40 7.83
C ARG A 134 6.60 24.31 8.29
N ILE A 135 6.10 23.29 8.99
CA ILE A 135 6.93 22.19 9.49
C ILE A 135 7.44 21.34 8.33
N ILE A 136 6.60 21.05 7.33
CA ILE A 136 6.98 20.30 6.12
C ILE A 136 8.09 21.04 5.38
N GLU A 137 7.93 22.35 5.17
CA GLU A 137 8.93 23.20 4.53
C GLU A 137 10.24 23.23 5.32
N LEU A 138 10.17 23.39 6.64
CA LEU A 138 11.35 23.46 7.51
C LEU A 138 12.10 22.12 7.62
N ALA A 139 11.38 21.00 7.59
CA ALA A 139 11.99 19.69 7.68
C ALA A 139 12.71 19.29 6.39
N ASP A 140 12.20 19.71 5.22
CA ASP A 140 12.71 19.37 3.89
C ASP A 140 13.04 17.86 3.78
N ALA A 141 12.09 17.05 4.26
CA ALA A 141 12.27 15.60 4.39
C ALA A 141 12.22 14.90 3.02
N ARG A 142 12.94 13.78 2.92
CA ARG A 142 12.89 12.92 1.73
C ARG A 142 11.55 12.16 1.67
N ALA A 143 11.12 11.61 2.79
CA ALA A 143 9.88 10.87 2.92
C ALA A 143 8.87 11.63 3.79
N LEU A 144 7.67 11.86 3.26
CA LEU A 144 6.58 12.53 3.97
C LEU A 144 5.41 11.58 4.15
N ARG A 145 4.91 11.46 5.38
CA ARG A 145 3.66 10.76 5.69
C ARG A 145 2.69 11.71 6.35
N VAL A 146 1.51 11.87 5.77
CA VAL A 146 0.43 12.71 6.27
C VAL A 146 -0.75 11.83 6.63
N GLU A 147 -1.16 11.88 7.89
CA GLU A 147 -2.28 11.10 8.40
C GLU A 147 -3.39 12.05 8.89
N LEU A 148 -4.56 11.92 8.27
CA LEU A 148 -5.75 12.69 8.61
C LEU A 148 -6.78 11.76 9.23
N PRO A 149 -7.30 12.08 10.43
CA PRO A 149 -8.34 11.28 11.06
C PRO A 149 -9.65 11.39 10.28
N ASN A 150 -10.57 10.47 10.57
CA ASN A 150 -11.89 10.39 9.96
C ASN A 150 -12.61 11.75 10.01
N GLY A 151 -12.86 12.33 8.83
CA GLY A 151 -13.48 13.64 8.65
C GLY A 151 -15.00 13.65 8.82
N GLY A 152 -15.61 12.50 9.10
CA GLY A 152 -17.06 12.34 8.99
C GLY A 152 -17.47 12.09 7.53
N ASP A 153 -18.58 12.68 7.10
CA ASP A 153 -19.18 12.39 5.79
C ASP A 153 -18.32 12.91 4.62
N ALA A 154 -18.01 12.01 3.68
CA ALA A 154 -17.24 12.29 2.45
C ALA A 154 -17.90 13.36 1.56
N SER A 155 -19.21 13.58 1.71
CA SER A 155 -19.96 14.61 0.98
C SER A 155 -19.47 16.04 1.25
N CYS A 156 -18.82 16.27 2.40
CA CYS A 156 -18.26 17.56 2.82
C CYS A 156 -16.73 17.65 2.64
N ALA A 157 -16.12 16.71 1.92
CA ALA A 157 -14.68 16.69 1.71
C ALA A 157 -14.23 17.92 0.88
N VAL A 158 -13.42 18.77 1.50
CA VAL A 158 -12.94 20.03 0.92
C VAL A 158 -11.63 19.77 0.16
N ALA A 159 -11.46 20.42 -0.99
CA ALA A 159 -10.21 20.35 -1.74
C ALA A 159 -9.03 20.94 -0.93
N TRP A 160 -7.85 20.36 -1.09
CA TRP A 160 -6.61 20.86 -0.51
C TRP A 160 -5.43 20.62 -1.41
N ALA A 161 -4.37 21.37 -1.12
CA ALA A 161 -3.06 21.16 -1.70
C ALA A 161 -2.04 20.80 -0.63
N LEU A 162 -1.07 19.99 -1.02
CA LEU A 162 0.11 19.68 -0.23
C LEU A 162 1.34 20.19 -1.00
N ARG A 163 2.10 21.10 -0.38
CA ARG A 163 3.31 21.67 -0.99
C ARG A 163 4.52 20.83 -0.60
N LEU A 164 5.07 20.08 -1.54
CA LEU A 164 6.23 19.23 -1.31
C LEU A 164 7.54 20.02 -1.34
N PRO A 165 8.42 19.82 -0.34
CA PRO A 165 9.72 20.48 -0.31
C PRO A 165 10.67 19.88 -1.36
N PRO A 166 11.75 20.59 -1.75
CA PRO A 166 12.63 20.17 -2.87
C PRO A 166 13.22 18.76 -2.73
N SER A 167 13.44 18.32 -1.49
CA SER A 167 14.03 17.01 -1.20
C SER A 167 13.04 15.86 -1.21
N ALA A 168 11.74 16.12 -1.26
CA ALA A 168 10.71 15.09 -1.21
C ALA A 168 10.83 14.15 -2.41
N ARG A 169 10.84 12.85 -2.13
CA ARG A 169 10.85 11.75 -3.12
C ARG A 169 9.72 10.75 -2.87
N GLU A 170 9.27 10.64 -1.62
CA GLU A 170 8.24 9.68 -1.21
C GLU A 170 7.13 10.42 -0.45
N LEU A 171 5.87 10.17 -0.83
CA LEU A 171 4.70 10.76 -0.19
C LEU A 171 3.67 9.67 0.11
N ALA A 172 3.31 9.51 1.38
CA ALA A 172 2.16 8.71 1.79
C ALA A 172 1.09 9.60 2.43
N VAL A 173 -0.16 9.47 1.98
CA VAL A 173 -1.31 10.20 2.51
C VAL A 173 -2.37 9.20 2.90
N LEU A 174 -2.68 9.16 4.19
CA LEU A 174 -3.79 8.38 4.73
C LEU A 174 -4.87 9.37 5.15
N ALA A 175 -6.00 9.39 4.47
CA ALA A 175 -7.02 10.40 4.73
C ALA A 175 -8.45 9.88 4.55
N PHE A 176 -9.01 9.34 5.64
CA PHE A 176 -10.35 8.77 5.69
C PHE A 176 -11.45 9.77 5.32
N HIS A 177 -12.15 9.49 4.22
CA HIS A 177 -13.25 10.31 3.68
C HIS A 177 -12.84 11.72 3.26
N HIS A 178 -11.56 11.96 2.99
CA HIS A 178 -11.08 13.24 2.43
C HIS A 178 -10.76 13.09 0.94
N LEU A 179 -10.82 14.22 0.22
CA LEU A 179 -10.38 14.26 -1.18
C LEU A 179 -8.87 14.01 -1.27
N SER A 180 -8.40 13.44 -2.38
CA SER A 180 -6.97 13.36 -2.70
C SER A 180 -6.34 14.76 -2.75
N PRO A 181 -5.14 14.97 -2.16
CA PRO A 181 -4.49 16.27 -2.19
C PRO A 181 -4.03 16.66 -3.59
N ALA A 182 -4.16 17.93 -3.93
CA ALA A 182 -3.44 18.53 -5.04
C ALA A 182 -1.95 18.65 -4.66
N VAL A 183 -1.12 17.77 -5.22
CA VAL A 183 0.33 17.77 -4.98
C VAL A 183 0.97 18.90 -5.77
N ALA A 184 1.65 19.81 -5.09
CA ALA A 184 2.30 20.98 -5.68
C ALA A 184 3.67 21.25 -5.03
N GLY A 185 4.37 22.27 -5.50
CA GLY A 185 5.65 22.71 -4.93
C GLY A 185 6.89 22.15 -5.63
N PRO A 186 8.10 22.58 -5.21
CA PRO A 186 9.35 22.28 -5.89
C PRO A 186 9.69 20.79 -5.91
N GLY A 187 9.23 20.01 -4.92
CA GLY A 187 9.44 18.57 -4.88
C GLY A 187 8.48 17.75 -5.74
N ALA A 188 7.37 18.32 -6.20
CA ALA A 188 6.31 17.55 -6.87
C ALA A 188 6.77 16.86 -8.15
N ALA A 189 7.56 17.55 -8.98
CA ALA A 189 8.09 16.97 -10.21
C ALA A 189 9.15 15.88 -9.98
N ALA A 190 9.76 15.84 -8.79
CA ALA A 190 10.80 14.89 -8.41
C ALA A 190 10.28 13.74 -7.54
N LEU A 191 8.97 13.69 -7.28
CA LEU A 191 8.34 12.62 -6.52
C LEU A 191 8.45 11.30 -7.29
N ARG A 192 8.90 10.25 -6.60
CA ARG A 192 9.10 8.89 -7.15
C ARG A 192 8.09 7.90 -6.63
N ASP A 193 7.67 8.02 -5.38
CA ASP A 193 6.70 7.13 -4.74
C ASP A 193 5.53 7.94 -4.19
N LEU A 194 4.32 7.56 -4.58
CA LEU A 194 3.06 8.10 -4.07
C LEU A 194 2.18 6.98 -3.54
N ARG A 195 1.83 7.06 -2.26
CA ARG A 195 0.83 6.19 -1.62
C ARG A 195 -0.38 6.99 -1.14
N LEU A 196 -1.56 6.63 -1.62
CA LEU A 196 -2.83 7.22 -1.22
C LEU A 196 -3.72 6.13 -0.59
N VAL A 197 -4.17 6.34 0.64
CA VAL A 197 -4.96 5.36 1.40
C VAL A 197 -6.23 6.02 1.94
N ASN A 198 -7.39 5.35 1.78
CA ASN A 198 -8.70 5.80 2.26
C ASN A 198 -9.19 7.13 1.67
N VAL A 199 -8.67 7.55 0.51
CA VAL A 199 -8.97 8.86 -0.10
C VAL A 199 -10.05 8.77 -1.18
N VAL A 200 -10.70 9.91 -1.43
CA VAL A 200 -11.69 10.08 -2.50
C VAL A 200 -11.04 10.79 -3.69
N ILE A 201 -11.09 10.19 -4.88
CA ILE A 201 -10.58 10.77 -6.12
C ILE A 201 -11.73 11.36 -6.93
N ARG A 202 -11.86 12.70 -6.92
CA ARG A 202 -12.94 13.45 -7.59
C ARG A 202 -12.46 14.30 -8.78
N GLY A 203 -11.16 14.31 -9.09
CA GLY A 203 -10.60 15.24 -10.07
C GLY A 203 -9.41 14.69 -10.85
N ALA A 204 -8.85 15.53 -11.72
CA ALA A 204 -7.68 15.19 -12.51
C ALA A 204 -6.44 14.98 -11.60
N TRP A 205 -5.67 13.95 -11.93
CA TRP A 205 -4.40 13.69 -11.28
C TRP A 205 -3.38 14.81 -11.51
N PRO A 206 -2.54 15.11 -10.52
CA PRO A 206 -1.40 16.00 -10.73
C PRO A 206 -0.41 15.39 -11.73
N CYS A 207 0.25 16.23 -12.52
CA CYS A 207 1.34 15.79 -13.40
C CYS A 207 2.56 15.41 -12.56
N LEU A 208 2.85 14.11 -12.48
CA LEU A 208 3.97 13.56 -11.70
C LEU A 208 4.94 12.82 -12.65
N PRO A 209 5.82 13.56 -13.36
CA PRO A 209 6.61 13.00 -14.46
C PRO A 209 7.73 12.04 -14.03
N SER A 210 8.16 12.10 -12.77
CA SER A 210 9.21 11.24 -12.21
C SER A 210 8.66 10.10 -11.33
N LEU A 211 7.33 9.90 -11.33
CA LEU A 211 6.70 8.88 -10.50
C LEU A 211 7.04 7.49 -11.05
N GLU A 212 7.66 6.68 -10.18
CA GLU A 212 8.12 5.31 -10.43
C GLU A 212 7.16 4.30 -9.78
N ALA A 213 6.61 4.61 -8.59
CA ALA A 213 5.68 3.77 -7.85
C ALA A 213 4.41 4.51 -7.42
N LEU A 214 3.24 3.86 -7.60
CA LEU A 214 1.93 4.37 -7.20
C LEU A 214 1.15 3.28 -6.45
N THR A 215 0.85 3.52 -5.18
CA THR A 215 0.00 2.65 -4.37
C THR A 215 -1.30 3.35 -4.01
N LEU A 216 -2.41 2.76 -4.41
CA LEU A 216 -3.77 3.24 -4.21
C LEU A 216 -4.51 2.20 -3.38
N ASP A 217 -4.97 2.57 -2.19
CA ASP A 217 -5.45 1.60 -1.21
C ASP A 217 -6.77 2.07 -0.57
N ASN A 218 -7.80 1.22 -0.64
CA ASN A 218 -9.16 1.49 -0.16
C ASN A 218 -9.73 2.82 -0.68
N LEU A 219 -9.76 3.00 -2.00
CA LEU A 219 -10.19 4.26 -2.64
C LEU A 219 -11.68 4.34 -2.96
N VAL A 220 -12.23 5.56 -2.87
CA VAL A 220 -13.50 5.92 -3.52
C VAL A 220 -13.22 6.70 -4.80
N VAL A 221 -13.69 6.19 -5.93
CA VAL A 221 -13.38 6.73 -7.26
C VAL A 221 -14.61 7.40 -7.86
N GLU A 222 -14.52 8.71 -8.10
CA GLU A 222 -15.56 9.54 -8.73
C GLU A 222 -15.07 10.17 -10.05
N ALA A 223 -13.84 9.90 -10.47
CA ALA A 223 -13.23 10.35 -11.72
C ALA A 223 -12.42 9.22 -12.39
N PRO A 224 -12.13 9.29 -13.71
CA PRO A 224 -11.32 8.28 -14.39
C PRO A 224 -9.97 8.03 -13.70
N LEU A 225 -9.68 6.77 -13.37
CA LEU A 225 -8.49 6.36 -12.60
C LEU A 225 -7.18 6.69 -13.30
N PHE A 226 -7.09 6.47 -14.61
CA PHE A 226 -5.83 6.60 -15.35
C PHE A 226 -6.03 7.41 -16.64
N PRO A 227 -5.98 8.75 -16.56
CA PRO A 227 -5.96 9.58 -17.75
C PRO A 227 -4.70 9.29 -18.58
N PRO A 228 -4.78 9.29 -19.92
CA PRO A 228 -3.62 9.06 -20.77
C PRO A 228 -2.51 10.09 -20.52
N GLY A 229 -1.27 9.62 -20.35
CA GLY A 229 -0.09 10.48 -20.25
C GLY A 229 0.21 11.06 -18.86
N THR A 230 -0.53 10.67 -17.82
CA THR A 230 -0.30 11.18 -16.45
C THR A 230 0.97 10.64 -15.79
N PHE A 231 1.32 9.37 -16.05
CA PHE A 231 2.42 8.67 -15.37
C PHE A 231 3.41 8.06 -16.38
N PRO A 232 4.32 8.85 -16.97
CA PRO A 232 5.16 8.39 -18.08
C PRO A 232 6.29 7.46 -17.67
N ARG A 233 6.61 7.32 -16.38
CA ARG A 233 7.73 6.51 -15.86
C ARG A 233 7.30 5.48 -14.81
N LEU A 234 6.00 5.20 -14.73
CA LEU A 234 5.49 4.31 -13.71
C LEU A 234 5.95 2.88 -13.97
N GLU A 235 6.61 2.30 -12.99
CA GLU A 235 7.16 0.94 -12.98
C GLU A 235 6.32 0.02 -12.08
N ASP A 236 5.80 0.53 -10.95
CA ASP A 236 4.98 -0.23 -10.00
C ASP A 236 3.61 0.45 -9.76
N LEU A 237 2.54 -0.30 -9.97
CA LEU A 237 1.16 0.13 -9.73
C LEU A 237 0.41 -0.90 -8.89
N CYS A 238 0.01 -0.50 -7.69
CA CYS A 238 -0.88 -1.28 -6.82
C CYS A 238 -2.18 -0.51 -6.60
N VAL A 239 -3.32 -1.15 -6.85
CA VAL A 239 -4.64 -0.52 -6.84
C VAL A 239 -5.64 -1.37 -6.07
N SER A 240 -6.20 -0.78 -5.03
CA SER A 240 -7.37 -1.28 -4.32
C SER A 240 -8.46 -0.22 -4.21
N VAL A 241 -9.65 -0.58 -4.71
CA VAL A 241 -10.78 0.34 -4.84
C VAL A 241 -11.96 -0.20 -4.06
N SER A 242 -12.37 0.54 -3.03
CA SER A 242 -13.50 0.16 -2.19
C SER A 242 -14.84 0.46 -2.85
N GLU A 243 -14.92 1.57 -3.58
CA GLU A 243 -16.18 2.03 -4.15
C GLU A 243 -15.95 2.83 -5.44
N ILE A 244 -16.76 2.55 -6.47
CA ILE A 244 -16.76 3.28 -7.73
C ILE A 244 -18.10 4.00 -7.87
N ARG A 245 -18.05 5.33 -7.93
CA ARG A 245 -19.20 6.23 -8.06
C ARG A 245 -19.14 6.99 -9.37
N LEU A 246 -18.74 6.31 -10.44
CA LEU A 246 -18.70 6.86 -11.78
C LEU A 246 -20.08 6.75 -12.44
N PRO A 247 -20.53 7.78 -13.19
CA PRO A 247 -21.78 7.69 -13.95
C PRO A 247 -21.70 6.68 -15.12
N GLU A 248 -20.50 6.39 -15.62
CA GLU A 248 -20.20 5.36 -16.62
C GLU A 248 -18.95 4.57 -16.16
N PRO A 249 -19.08 3.56 -15.30
CA PRO A 249 -17.95 2.75 -14.80
C PRO A 249 -17.44 1.72 -15.83
N ASP A 250 -17.90 1.82 -17.08
CA ASP A 250 -17.86 0.73 -18.03
C ASP A 250 -16.48 0.45 -18.61
N ARG A 251 -15.46 1.29 -18.37
CA ARG A 251 -14.14 1.08 -18.98
C ARG A 251 -12.96 1.62 -18.16
N VAL A 252 -11.97 0.75 -17.96
CA VAL A 252 -10.65 1.10 -17.39
C VAL A 252 -9.55 0.72 -18.36
N ASP A 253 -8.87 1.73 -18.90
CA ASP A 253 -7.74 1.56 -19.78
C ASP A 253 -6.42 1.87 -19.03
N ILE A 254 -5.63 0.84 -18.74
CA ILE A 254 -4.28 0.96 -18.17
C ILE A 254 -3.28 0.87 -19.33
N ARG A 255 -2.79 2.03 -19.79
CA ARG A 255 -1.79 2.11 -20.87
C ARG A 255 -0.49 2.73 -20.35
N MET A 256 0.39 1.89 -19.84
CA MET A 256 1.65 2.30 -19.20
C MET A 256 2.84 1.56 -19.84
N PRO A 257 3.66 2.24 -20.66
CA PRO A 257 4.70 1.57 -21.45
C PRO A 257 5.86 1.01 -20.61
N HIS A 258 6.10 1.56 -19.43
CA HIS A 258 7.21 1.22 -18.53
C HIS A 258 6.78 0.44 -17.29
N LEU A 259 5.51 0.05 -17.20
CA LEU A 259 4.99 -0.66 -16.04
C LEU A 259 5.56 -2.07 -15.99
N GLU A 260 6.25 -2.41 -14.90
CA GLU A 260 6.88 -3.72 -14.65
C GLU A 260 6.02 -4.58 -13.72
N ARG A 261 5.31 -3.97 -12.76
CA ARG A 261 4.42 -4.64 -11.81
C ARG A 261 3.04 -4.01 -11.76
N LEU A 262 2.01 -4.83 -11.88
CA LEU A 262 0.61 -4.43 -11.70
C LEU A 262 -0.09 -5.32 -10.68
N GLU A 263 -0.65 -4.71 -9.65
CA GLU A 263 -1.45 -5.37 -8.64
C GLU A 263 -2.84 -4.72 -8.56
N LEU A 264 -3.88 -5.52 -8.79
CA LEU A 264 -5.28 -5.12 -8.75
C LEU A 264 -5.95 -5.91 -7.62
N ASP A 265 -6.25 -5.26 -6.50
CA ASP A 265 -6.82 -5.88 -5.31
C ASP A 265 -8.22 -5.33 -5.02
N HIS A 266 -9.24 -6.19 -5.04
CA HIS A 266 -10.63 -5.82 -4.77
C HIS A 266 -11.16 -4.68 -5.66
N VAL A 267 -10.64 -4.55 -6.88
CA VAL A 267 -11.11 -3.51 -7.78
C VAL A 267 -12.52 -3.87 -8.19
N GLY A 268 -13.51 -3.05 -7.78
CA GLY A 268 -14.96 -3.26 -7.94
C GLY A 268 -15.44 -3.52 -9.38
N PRO A 269 -16.74 -3.42 -9.69
CA PRO A 269 -17.23 -3.85 -11.00
C PRO A 269 -16.76 -2.85 -12.05
N LEU A 270 -15.61 -3.15 -12.64
CA LEU A 270 -15.10 -2.50 -13.82
C LEU A 270 -15.74 -3.22 -14.99
N GLY A 271 -16.43 -2.49 -15.86
CA GLY A 271 -17.01 -3.11 -17.06
C GLY A 271 -15.93 -3.78 -17.90
N ASP A 272 -15.27 -2.99 -18.75
CA ASP A 272 -14.23 -3.44 -19.66
C ASP A 272 -12.85 -2.96 -19.17
N VAL A 273 -12.01 -3.91 -18.74
CA VAL A 273 -10.63 -3.65 -18.30
C VAL A 273 -9.67 -3.96 -19.43
N THR A 274 -8.90 -2.96 -19.86
CA THR A 274 -7.86 -3.13 -20.88
C THR A 274 -6.50 -2.74 -20.31
N VAL A 275 -5.57 -3.69 -20.27
CA VAL A 275 -4.19 -3.49 -19.81
C VAL A 275 -3.25 -3.62 -21.00
N VAL A 276 -2.58 -2.53 -21.38
CA VAL A 276 -1.54 -2.51 -22.41
C VAL A 276 -0.25 -2.02 -21.77
N ALA A 277 0.61 -2.97 -21.41
CA ALA A 277 1.83 -2.74 -20.67
C ALA A 277 2.97 -3.63 -21.24
N PRO A 278 3.71 -3.17 -22.26
CA PRO A 278 4.73 -3.95 -22.94
C PRO A 278 5.94 -4.34 -22.07
N ALA A 279 6.19 -3.62 -20.98
CA ALA A 279 7.25 -3.90 -20.02
C ALA A 279 6.79 -4.77 -18.83
N LEU A 280 5.50 -5.14 -18.75
CA LEU A 280 4.94 -5.80 -17.58
C LEU A 280 5.55 -7.17 -17.39
N GLU A 281 6.17 -7.38 -16.23
CA GLU A 281 6.77 -8.65 -15.82
C GLU A 281 5.87 -9.41 -14.83
N VAL A 282 5.13 -8.70 -13.96
CA VAL A 282 4.28 -9.33 -12.92
C VAL A 282 2.88 -8.73 -12.92
N LEU A 283 1.87 -9.59 -13.04
CA LEU A 283 0.46 -9.26 -12.87
C LEU A 283 -0.13 -10.03 -11.69
N ILE A 284 -0.75 -9.31 -10.77
CA ILE A 284 -1.48 -9.87 -9.64
C ILE A 284 -2.90 -9.31 -9.65
N VAL A 285 -3.89 -10.20 -9.66
CA VAL A 285 -5.30 -9.85 -9.53
C VAL A 285 -5.86 -10.62 -8.35
N ASN A 286 -6.25 -9.89 -7.30
CA ASN A 286 -6.71 -10.46 -6.04
C ASN A 286 -8.13 -10.00 -5.73
N CYS A 287 -9.02 -10.97 -5.51
CA CYS A 287 -10.37 -10.71 -5.04
C CYS A 287 -10.78 -11.66 -3.90
N ASN A 288 -11.70 -11.18 -3.07
CA ASN A 288 -12.29 -12.00 -2.02
C ASN A 288 -13.22 -13.04 -2.62
N VAL A 289 -13.32 -14.19 -1.95
CA VAL A 289 -14.30 -15.23 -2.30
C VAL A 289 -15.70 -14.62 -2.19
N GLY A 290 -16.52 -14.84 -3.22
CA GLY A 290 -17.88 -14.28 -3.26
C GLY A 290 -17.96 -12.81 -3.65
N CYS A 291 -16.89 -12.23 -4.22
CA CYS A 291 -16.92 -10.88 -4.77
C CYS A 291 -18.10 -10.71 -5.74
N GLU A 292 -18.91 -9.66 -5.53
CA GLU A 292 -20.07 -9.39 -6.39
C GLU A 292 -19.70 -8.67 -7.71
N SER A 293 -18.42 -8.38 -7.91
CA SER A 293 -17.93 -7.41 -8.88
C SER A 293 -17.19 -8.08 -10.04
N ASP A 294 -17.96 -8.62 -10.98
CA ASP A 294 -17.41 -9.30 -12.16
C ASP A 294 -16.97 -8.31 -13.24
N TYR A 295 -15.93 -8.67 -14.00
CA TYR A 295 -15.55 -7.94 -15.21
C TYR A 295 -16.39 -8.40 -16.39
N ARG A 296 -16.89 -7.46 -17.19
CA ARG A 296 -17.54 -7.77 -18.48
C ARG A 296 -16.52 -8.21 -19.51
N SER A 297 -15.35 -7.57 -19.53
CA SER A 297 -14.21 -8.03 -20.30
C SER A 297 -12.89 -7.66 -19.64
N PHE A 298 -11.90 -8.54 -19.79
CA PHE A 298 -10.53 -8.30 -19.39
C PHE A 298 -9.60 -8.61 -20.56
N THR A 299 -8.90 -7.59 -21.05
CA THR A 299 -7.94 -7.69 -22.15
C THR A 299 -6.55 -7.34 -21.62
N LEU A 300 -5.59 -8.25 -21.78
CA LEU A 300 -4.20 -8.07 -21.38
C LEU A 300 -3.29 -8.13 -22.60
N ARG A 301 -2.41 -7.14 -22.72
CA ARG A 301 -1.29 -7.15 -23.68
C ARG A 301 0.02 -6.86 -22.95
N ALA A 302 0.74 -7.92 -22.63
CA ALA A 302 1.93 -7.93 -21.80
C ALA A 302 2.98 -8.94 -22.32
N PRO A 303 3.67 -8.63 -23.44
CA PRO A 303 4.62 -9.54 -24.10
C PRO A 303 5.85 -9.97 -23.27
N ARG A 304 6.08 -9.35 -22.10
CA ARG A 304 7.21 -9.65 -21.21
C ARG A 304 6.76 -10.25 -19.88
N LEU A 305 5.49 -10.65 -19.78
CA LEU A 305 4.92 -11.18 -18.55
C LEU A 305 5.63 -12.48 -18.15
N ARG A 306 6.10 -12.52 -16.92
CA ARG A 306 6.81 -13.66 -16.29
C ARG A 306 6.03 -14.26 -15.13
N GLY A 307 5.35 -13.42 -14.36
CA GLY A 307 4.57 -13.81 -13.19
C GLY A 307 3.09 -13.49 -13.36
N LEU A 308 2.21 -14.47 -13.12
CA LEU A 308 0.76 -14.27 -13.10
C LEU A 308 0.12 -14.87 -11.84
N ALA A 309 -0.45 -14.03 -10.99
CA ALA A 309 -1.30 -14.47 -9.89
C ALA A 309 -2.74 -14.00 -10.14
N TRP A 310 -3.69 -14.92 -10.17
CA TRP A 310 -5.10 -14.61 -10.40
C TRP A 310 -5.96 -15.30 -9.34
N HIS A 311 -6.62 -14.53 -8.48
CA HIS A 311 -7.37 -15.03 -7.34
C HIS A 311 -8.80 -14.51 -7.35
N ASN A 312 -9.77 -15.43 -7.47
CA ASN A 312 -11.21 -15.23 -7.25
C ASN A 312 -11.86 -14.03 -7.99
N GLN A 313 -11.27 -13.56 -9.09
CA GLN A 313 -11.88 -12.58 -9.97
C GLN A 313 -12.49 -13.26 -11.20
N PHE A 314 -13.74 -12.92 -11.53
CA PHE A 314 -14.40 -13.44 -12.73
C PHE A 314 -14.41 -12.41 -13.86
N ALA A 315 -14.21 -12.89 -15.09
CA ALA A 315 -14.36 -12.09 -16.30
C ALA A 315 -15.19 -12.85 -17.34
N GLU A 316 -16.27 -12.23 -17.86
CA GLU A 316 -17.13 -12.87 -18.86
C GLU A 316 -16.41 -13.10 -20.20
N ARG A 317 -15.51 -12.17 -20.54
CA ARG A 317 -14.63 -12.23 -21.71
C ARG A 317 -13.20 -12.05 -21.24
N MET A 318 -12.32 -12.93 -21.69
CA MET A 318 -10.90 -12.90 -21.38
C MET A 318 -10.13 -12.95 -22.69
N ASP A 319 -9.18 -12.03 -22.85
CA ASP A 319 -8.23 -12.00 -23.96
C ASP A 319 -6.83 -11.70 -23.41
N MET A 320 -5.86 -12.55 -23.70
CA MET A 320 -4.49 -12.41 -23.18
C MET A 320 -3.50 -12.58 -24.33
N ASP A 321 -2.71 -11.54 -24.57
CA ASP A 321 -1.53 -11.53 -25.43
C ASP A 321 -0.29 -11.35 -24.55
N VAL A 322 0.34 -12.47 -24.19
CA VAL A 322 1.60 -12.49 -23.42
C VAL A 322 2.84 -12.59 -24.31
N GLY A 323 2.69 -12.32 -25.62
CA GLY A 323 3.79 -12.30 -26.57
C GLY A 323 4.28 -13.70 -26.91
N SER A 324 5.37 -14.15 -26.26
CA SER A 324 5.93 -15.47 -26.55
C SER A 324 5.26 -16.54 -25.67
N PRO A 325 4.83 -17.67 -26.26
CA PRO A 325 4.41 -18.84 -25.48
C PRO A 325 5.56 -19.27 -24.56
N GLY A 326 5.26 -19.64 -23.32
CA GLY A 326 6.31 -19.93 -22.32
C GLY A 326 6.84 -18.71 -21.56
N GLY A 327 6.45 -17.48 -21.93
CA GLY A 327 6.97 -16.26 -21.29
C GLY A 327 6.65 -16.17 -19.79
N VAL A 328 5.47 -16.64 -19.40
CA VAL A 328 5.03 -16.71 -17.99
C VAL A 328 5.69 -17.92 -17.35
N ALA A 329 6.73 -17.68 -16.54
CA ALA A 329 7.50 -18.74 -15.89
C ALA A 329 6.88 -19.20 -14.58
N GLU A 330 6.15 -18.31 -13.90
CA GLU A 330 5.61 -18.56 -12.57
C GLU A 330 4.21 -17.98 -12.36
N GLY A 331 3.44 -18.58 -11.45
CA GLY A 331 2.12 -18.10 -11.11
C GLY A 331 1.12 -19.14 -10.63
N VAL A 332 -0.06 -18.63 -10.27
CA VAL A 332 -1.20 -19.44 -9.86
C VAL A 332 -2.49 -18.83 -10.35
N ILE A 333 -3.41 -19.68 -10.82
CA ILE A 333 -4.80 -19.31 -11.04
C ILE A 333 -5.63 -20.03 -10.00
N GLU A 334 -6.29 -19.28 -9.13
CA GLU A 334 -7.09 -19.77 -8.02
C GLU A 334 -8.51 -19.21 -8.11
N LEU A 335 -9.50 -20.09 -8.20
CA LEU A 335 -10.91 -19.73 -8.30
C LEU A 335 -11.68 -20.53 -7.25
N THR A 336 -12.23 -19.84 -6.28
CA THR A 336 -12.97 -20.43 -5.16
C THR A 336 -14.43 -20.03 -5.24
N TRP A 337 -15.33 -20.99 -5.04
CA TRP A 337 -16.76 -20.74 -4.96
C TRP A 337 -17.38 -21.58 -3.86
N ASN A 338 -18.41 -21.03 -3.22
CA ASN A 338 -19.20 -21.76 -2.24
C ASN A 338 -20.68 -21.68 -2.60
N GLY A 339 -21.46 -22.61 -2.04
CA GLY A 339 -22.91 -22.70 -2.28
C GLY A 339 -23.73 -21.51 -1.78
N ALA A 340 -23.16 -20.56 -1.03
CA ALA A 340 -23.84 -19.36 -0.56
C ALA A 340 -23.76 -18.20 -1.56
N PHE A 341 -22.66 -18.09 -2.31
CA PHE A 341 -22.43 -17.02 -3.29
C PHE A 341 -22.96 -17.37 -4.69
N LEU A 342 -24.17 -17.95 -4.79
CA LEU A 342 -24.85 -18.61 -5.94
C LEU A 342 -24.84 -17.91 -7.34
N ARG A 343 -24.06 -16.86 -7.58
CA ARG A 343 -23.97 -16.18 -8.88
C ARG A 343 -23.28 -17.01 -9.96
N ARG A 344 -22.25 -17.81 -9.62
CA ARG A 344 -21.42 -18.49 -10.62
C ARG A 344 -21.32 -19.99 -10.37
N SER A 345 -21.46 -20.75 -11.44
CA SER A 345 -21.32 -22.20 -11.46
C SER A 345 -19.85 -22.60 -11.59
N SER A 346 -19.49 -23.77 -11.05
CA SER A 346 -18.17 -24.38 -11.25
C SER A 346 -17.80 -24.52 -12.74
N LYS A 347 -18.80 -24.65 -13.62
CA LYS A 347 -18.62 -24.70 -15.06
C LYS A 347 -18.11 -23.38 -15.63
N GLU A 348 -18.61 -22.24 -15.17
CA GLU A 348 -18.16 -20.92 -15.63
C GLU A 348 -16.71 -20.64 -15.24
N TYR A 349 -16.32 -20.96 -14.00
CA TYR A 349 -14.92 -20.80 -13.57
C TYR A 349 -13.96 -21.70 -14.34
N ARG A 350 -14.36 -22.94 -14.64
CA ARG A 350 -13.57 -23.82 -15.52
C ARG A 350 -13.42 -23.24 -16.92
N VAL A 351 -14.48 -22.66 -17.49
CA VAL A 351 -14.41 -22.01 -18.81
C VAL A 351 -13.48 -20.80 -18.77
N LEU A 352 -13.55 -19.97 -17.72
CA LEU A 352 -12.62 -18.85 -17.54
C LEU A 352 -11.17 -19.33 -17.46
N MET A 353 -10.87 -20.31 -16.61
CA MET A 353 -9.53 -20.87 -16.47
C MET A 353 -8.99 -21.40 -17.80
N MET A 354 -9.81 -22.14 -18.57
CA MET A 354 -9.40 -22.64 -19.88
C MET A 354 -9.12 -21.51 -20.88
N ARG A 355 -9.89 -20.42 -20.88
CA ARG A 355 -9.64 -19.24 -21.74
C ARG A 355 -8.36 -18.52 -21.35
N MET A 356 -8.07 -18.41 -20.05
CA MET A 356 -6.80 -17.85 -19.58
C MET A 356 -5.63 -18.70 -20.06
N LEU A 357 -5.71 -20.02 -19.88
CA LEU A 357 -4.67 -20.96 -20.32
C LEU A 357 -4.49 -20.96 -21.85
N GLU A 358 -5.57 -20.79 -22.63
CA GLU A 358 -5.50 -20.63 -24.09
C GLU A 358 -4.71 -19.37 -24.49
N GLY A 359 -4.91 -18.24 -23.81
CA GLY A 359 -4.14 -17.03 -24.05
C GLY A 359 -2.68 -17.09 -23.58
N LEU A 360 -2.39 -17.91 -22.57
CA LEU A 360 -1.02 -18.14 -22.07
C LEU A 360 -0.23 -19.14 -22.93
N LEU A 361 -0.93 -20.11 -23.54
CA LEU A 361 -0.36 -21.19 -24.35
C LEU A 361 -0.99 -21.23 -25.76
N PRO A 362 -0.82 -20.19 -26.57
CA PRO A 362 -1.49 -20.08 -27.88
C PRO A 362 -1.07 -21.14 -28.90
N GLU A 363 0.03 -21.88 -28.67
CA GLU A 363 0.51 -22.93 -29.58
C GLU A 363 -0.22 -24.26 -29.44
N LEU A 364 -0.92 -24.48 -28.31
CA LEU A 364 -1.64 -25.73 -28.06
C LEU A 364 -3.08 -25.59 -28.56
N PRO A 365 -3.54 -26.43 -29.51
CA PRO A 365 -4.95 -26.50 -29.87
C PRO A 365 -5.79 -26.82 -28.64
N LEU A 366 -7.01 -26.27 -28.54
CA LEU A 366 -7.90 -26.43 -27.38
C LEU A 366 -8.09 -27.90 -26.95
N GLU A 367 -8.13 -28.82 -27.92
CA GLU A 367 -8.26 -30.26 -27.68
C GLU A 367 -7.06 -30.86 -26.94
N GLN A 368 -5.84 -30.40 -27.25
CA GLN A 368 -4.60 -30.85 -26.62
C GLN A 368 -4.31 -30.10 -25.32
N LEU A 369 -4.72 -28.82 -25.25
CA LEU A 369 -4.56 -27.99 -24.07
C LEU A 369 -5.22 -28.64 -22.85
N ALA A 370 -6.47 -29.08 -22.97
CA ALA A 370 -7.22 -29.68 -21.87
C ALA A 370 -6.56 -30.95 -21.30
N ASP A 371 -5.92 -31.76 -22.16
CA ASP A 371 -5.21 -32.96 -21.72
C ASP A 371 -3.83 -32.62 -21.12
N ALA A 372 -3.14 -31.60 -21.66
CA ALA A 372 -1.84 -31.15 -21.18
C ALA A 372 -1.92 -30.47 -19.79
N VAL A 373 -2.95 -29.67 -19.53
CA VAL A 373 -3.10 -28.93 -18.27
C VAL A 373 -3.75 -29.74 -17.15
N ARG A 374 -4.47 -30.82 -17.49
CA ARG A 374 -5.22 -31.66 -16.52
C ARG A 374 -4.39 -32.10 -15.29
N PRO A 375 -3.10 -32.49 -15.41
CA PRO A 375 -2.29 -32.89 -14.26
C PRO A 375 -2.00 -31.75 -13.27
N TYR A 376 -2.09 -30.50 -13.72
CA TYR A 376 -1.73 -29.30 -12.97
C TYR A 376 -2.96 -28.55 -12.44
N ILE A 377 -4.17 -29.05 -12.76
CA ILE A 377 -5.42 -28.52 -12.25
C ILE A 377 -5.88 -29.39 -11.08
N ALA A 378 -6.00 -28.80 -9.90
CA ALA A 378 -6.60 -29.44 -8.74
C ALA A 378 -7.98 -28.83 -8.45
N LEU A 379 -8.92 -29.71 -8.09
CA LEU A 379 -10.23 -29.33 -7.58
C LEU A 379 -10.35 -29.86 -6.16
N ASP A 380 -10.16 -28.98 -5.21
CA ASP A 380 -10.33 -29.31 -3.81
C ASP A 380 -11.76 -29.01 -3.36
N LYS A 381 -12.23 -29.77 -2.37
CA LYS A 381 -13.55 -29.60 -1.78
C LYS A 381 -13.41 -29.55 -0.26
N TYR A 382 -13.91 -28.47 0.33
CA TYR A 382 -13.83 -28.21 1.76
C TYR A 382 -15.21 -27.84 2.30
N MET A 383 -15.34 -27.91 3.62
CA MET A 383 -16.49 -27.37 4.34
C MET A 383 -16.00 -26.15 5.13
N VAL A 384 -16.66 -25.02 4.99
CA VAL A 384 -16.29 -23.76 5.64
C VAL A 384 -17.44 -23.25 6.49
N ASP A 385 -17.13 -22.63 7.62
CA ASP A 385 -18.15 -22.03 8.47
C ASP A 385 -18.87 -20.90 7.70
N GLY A 386 -20.20 -20.97 7.62
CA GLY A 386 -21.03 -19.92 7.05
C GLY A 386 -20.98 -18.64 7.88
N THR A 387 -21.29 -17.50 7.23
CA THR A 387 -21.40 -16.20 7.90
C THR A 387 -22.61 -16.10 8.83
N ASP A 388 -23.61 -16.96 8.64
CA ASP A 388 -24.81 -17.09 9.47
C ASP A 388 -24.79 -18.47 10.18
N GLU A 389 -25.07 -18.45 11.49
CA GLU A 389 -25.17 -19.57 12.46
C GLU A 389 -24.86 -21.02 12.00
N ASP A 390 -23.76 -21.61 12.50
CA ASP A 390 -23.44 -23.06 12.59
C ASP A 390 -23.61 -23.94 11.31
N GLU A 391 -23.93 -23.37 10.15
CA GLU A 391 -24.05 -24.09 8.88
C GLU A 391 -22.70 -24.15 8.15
N LEU A 392 -22.19 -25.36 7.97
CA LEU A 392 -21.02 -25.61 7.13
C LEU A 392 -21.42 -25.51 5.65
N LEU A 393 -20.83 -24.56 4.95
CA LEU A 393 -21.02 -24.37 3.51
C LEU A 393 -20.03 -25.23 2.72
N PRO A 394 -20.48 -25.93 1.67
CA PRO A 394 -19.58 -26.58 0.73
C PRO A 394 -18.86 -25.50 -0.09
N GLU A 395 -17.54 -25.54 -0.05
CA GLU A 395 -16.64 -24.71 -0.86
C GLU A 395 -15.80 -25.60 -1.76
N GLU A 396 -15.71 -25.22 -3.02
CA GLU A 396 -14.86 -25.88 -3.99
C GLU A 396 -13.82 -24.86 -4.49
N LYS A 397 -12.59 -25.33 -4.61
CA LYS A 397 -11.42 -24.52 -4.98
C LYS A 397 -10.75 -25.14 -6.20
N LEU A 398 -10.78 -24.42 -7.31
CA LEU A 398 -10.09 -24.78 -8.54
C LEU A 398 -8.75 -24.04 -8.58
N THR A 399 -7.66 -24.79 -8.63
CA THR A 399 -6.31 -24.23 -8.72
C THR A 399 -5.61 -24.76 -9.96
N CYS A 400 -4.81 -23.90 -10.59
CA CYS A 400 -3.84 -24.28 -11.62
C CYS A 400 -2.47 -23.73 -11.23
N ASP A 401 -1.52 -24.64 -11.04
CA ASP A 401 -0.12 -24.33 -10.76
C ASP A 401 0.61 -24.05 -12.08
N LEU A 402 0.90 -22.78 -12.36
CA LEU A 402 1.61 -22.39 -13.58
C LEU A 402 3.09 -22.74 -13.49
N ASP A 403 3.71 -22.71 -12.31
CA ASP A 403 5.12 -23.06 -12.12
C ASP A 403 5.37 -24.50 -12.58
N ALA A 404 4.52 -25.43 -12.13
CA ALA A 404 4.61 -26.84 -12.46
C ALA A 404 4.26 -27.11 -13.93
N LEU A 405 3.22 -26.44 -14.45
CA LEU A 405 2.78 -26.55 -15.84
C LEU A 405 3.90 -26.12 -16.80
N MET A 406 4.46 -24.93 -16.61
CA MET A 406 5.45 -24.34 -17.51
C MET A 406 6.79 -25.07 -17.44
N SER A 407 7.20 -25.52 -16.25
CA SER A 407 8.39 -26.37 -16.08
C SER A 407 8.28 -27.71 -16.83
N SER A 408 7.06 -28.25 -16.96
CA SER A 408 6.84 -29.55 -17.61
C SER A 408 6.80 -29.48 -19.13
N LEU A 409 6.36 -28.34 -19.68
CA LEU A 409 6.16 -28.16 -21.11
C LEU A 409 7.48 -27.87 -21.86
N GLN A 410 8.58 -27.59 -21.14
CA GLN A 410 9.90 -27.24 -21.72
C GLN A 410 9.80 -26.12 -22.79
N ILE A 411 8.90 -25.16 -22.58
CA ILE A 411 8.73 -23.98 -23.44
C ILE A 411 9.59 -22.83 -22.90
#